data_AF-A0A7V7N0R3-F1
#
_entry.id   AF-A0A7V7N0R3-F1
#
_cell.length_a   1.000
_cell.length_b   1.000
_cell.length_c   1.000
_cell.angle_alpha   90.00
_cell.angle_beta   90.00
_cell.angle_gamma   90.00
#
_symmetry.space_group_name_H-M   'P 1'
#
loop_
_entity.id
_entity.type
_entity.pdbx_description
1 polymer ?
#
loop_
_entity_poly.entity_id
_entity_poly.type
_entity_poly.pdbx_seq_one_letter_code
_entity_poly.pdbx_strand_id
1 'polypeptide(L)'
;MIKRTTFMLLILISNSVFSAVFIANSSLDSVDNNPGNGVCADINGRCSLRAAIQETNALVGADTVILPRFSTYNILFPYGELSITDSLTLRIADPGLPITSIADMPVIDGKNVDRVFHITGAADVTIFGLFITNGNALPLN
;
A
#
# COMPACT_ATOMS: atom_id res chain seq x y z
N MET A 1 -9.05 41.27 -47.29
CA MET A 1 -8.33 40.77 -46.10
C MET A 1 -9.15 39.65 -45.49
N ILE A 2 -8.72 38.40 -45.67
CA ILE A 2 -9.39 37.20 -45.14
C ILE A 2 -8.79 36.89 -43.75
N LYS A 3 -9.60 36.98 -42.68
CA LYS A 3 -9.19 36.59 -41.33
C LYS A 3 -9.27 35.07 -41.21
N ARG A 4 -8.13 34.41 -40.99
CA ARG A 4 -8.03 32.98 -40.67
C ARG A 4 -8.32 32.79 -39.19
N THR A 5 -9.46 32.17 -38.88
CA THR A 5 -9.80 31.78 -37.50
C THR A 5 -9.31 30.36 -37.27
N THR A 6 -8.26 30.20 -36.47
CA THR A 6 -7.73 28.88 -36.07
C THR A 6 -8.63 28.30 -34.98
N PHE A 7 -9.19 27.10 -35.20
CA PHE A 7 -9.95 26.34 -34.21
C PHE A 7 -8.98 25.40 -33.48
N MET A 8 -8.80 25.56 -32.17
CA MET A 8 -7.97 24.68 -31.34
C MET A 8 -8.85 23.58 -30.76
N LEU A 9 -8.60 22.33 -31.17
CA LEU A 9 -9.28 21.14 -30.65
C LEU A 9 -8.66 20.75 -29.30
N LEU A 10 -9.43 20.89 -28.21
CA LEU A 10 -9.02 20.42 -26.88
C LEU A 10 -9.28 18.90 -26.80
N ILE A 11 -8.22 18.10 -26.91
CA ILE A 11 -8.29 16.66 -26.70
C ILE A 11 -8.28 16.42 -25.19
N LEU A 12 -9.44 16.09 -24.61
CA LEU A 12 -9.51 15.57 -23.24
C LEU A 12 -8.99 14.14 -23.26
N ILE A 13 -7.72 13.97 -22.92
CA ILE A 13 -7.15 12.65 -22.68
C ILE A 13 -7.74 12.19 -21.34
N SER A 14 -8.75 11.32 -21.39
CA SER A 14 -9.23 10.64 -20.19
C SER A 14 -8.13 9.70 -19.71
N ASN A 15 -7.34 10.13 -18.73
CA ASN A 15 -6.46 9.23 -18.00
C ASN A 15 -7.35 8.22 -17.29
N SER A 16 -7.47 7.01 -17.84
CA SER A 16 -8.01 5.90 -17.08
C SER A 16 -7.10 5.70 -15.87
N VAL A 17 -7.55 6.11 -14.71
CA VAL A 17 -6.84 5.85 -13.46
C VAL A 17 -7.06 4.36 -13.19
N PHE A 18 -6.02 3.56 -13.38
CA PHE A 18 -6.05 2.17 -12.95
C PHE A 18 -5.95 2.18 -11.42
N SER A 19 -6.79 1.38 -10.76
CA SER A 19 -6.73 1.18 -9.31
C SER A 19 -6.63 -0.32 -9.12
N ALA A 20 -5.43 -0.78 -8.81
CA ALA A 20 -5.16 -2.16 -8.49
C ALA A 20 -5.64 -2.49 -7.07
N VAL A 21 -6.01 -3.74 -6.86
CA VAL A 21 -6.43 -4.24 -5.54
C VAL A 21 -5.61 -5.48 -5.21
N PHE A 22 -4.85 -5.42 -4.12
CA PHE A 22 -4.06 -6.54 -3.62
C PHE A 22 -4.57 -7.00 -2.26
N ILE A 23 -4.66 -8.32 -2.06
CA ILE A 23 -4.98 -8.92 -0.76
C ILE A 23 -3.68 -9.49 -0.20
N ALA A 24 -3.13 -8.84 0.82
CA ALA A 24 -1.91 -9.32 1.48
C ALA A 24 -2.25 -10.47 2.43
N ASN A 25 -2.30 -11.69 1.90
CA ASN A 25 -2.73 -12.90 2.61
C ASN A 25 -1.60 -13.68 3.28
N SER A 26 -0.35 -13.20 3.21
CA SER A 26 0.80 -13.78 3.90
C SER A 26 1.26 -12.90 5.06
N SER A 27 1.46 -13.51 6.24
CA SER A 27 2.02 -12.85 7.43
C SER A 27 3.55 -12.76 7.42
N LEU A 28 4.21 -13.38 6.44
CA LEU A 28 5.65 -13.26 6.26
C LEU A 28 6.00 -11.83 5.86
N ASP A 29 7.16 -11.36 6.31
CA ASP A 29 7.76 -10.13 5.80
C ASP A 29 8.70 -10.46 4.65
N SER A 30 8.21 -10.37 3.41
CA SER A 30 8.97 -10.66 2.20
C SER A 30 8.71 -9.59 1.13
N VAL A 31 9.73 -9.33 0.30
CA VAL A 31 9.63 -8.37 -0.81
C VAL A 31 8.86 -8.97 -1.99
N ASP A 32 8.24 -8.10 -2.78
CA ASP A 32 7.74 -8.47 -4.09
C ASP A 32 8.92 -8.86 -5.00
N ASN A 33 8.75 -9.93 -5.77
CA ASN A 33 9.79 -10.43 -6.66
C ASN A 33 9.92 -9.64 -7.96
N ASN A 34 8.83 -9.03 -8.45
CA ASN A 34 8.80 -8.26 -9.69
C ASN A 34 7.87 -7.04 -9.57
N PRO A 35 8.23 -6.00 -8.78
CA PRO A 35 7.39 -4.82 -8.60
C PRO A 35 6.91 -4.20 -9.91
N GLY A 36 5.61 -3.92 -10.03
CA GLY A 36 4.97 -3.25 -11.14
C GLY A 36 4.50 -4.18 -12.28
N ASN A 37 4.50 -5.49 -12.06
CA ASN A 37 4.00 -6.48 -13.02
C ASN A 37 2.50 -6.74 -12.90
N GLY A 38 1.81 -6.08 -11.97
CA GLY A 38 0.40 -6.25 -11.63
C GLY A 38 0.11 -7.43 -10.70
N VAL A 39 1.14 -8.07 -10.12
CA VAL A 39 1.01 -9.30 -9.31
C VAL A 39 1.83 -9.19 -8.04
N CYS A 40 1.15 -9.01 -6.91
CA CYS A 40 1.76 -9.11 -5.59
C CYS A 40 2.22 -10.56 -5.30
N ALA A 41 3.52 -10.81 -5.39
CA ALA A 41 4.11 -12.12 -5.13
C ALA A 41 5.61 -12.05 -4.81
N ASP A 42 6.00 -12.64 -3.68
CA ASP A 42 7.40 -12.99 -3.42
C ASP A 42 7.88 -14.16 -4.31
N ILE A 43 9.16 -14.55 -4.17
CA ILE A 43 9.75 -15.66 -4.95
C ILE A 43 9.01 -17.00 -4.78
N ASN A 44 8.22 -17.16 -3.71
CA ASN A 44 7.43 -18.35 -3.43
C ASN A 44 5.94 -18.16 -3.80
N GLY A 45 5.57 -17.06 -4.46
CA GLY A 45 4.20 -16.75 -4.87
C GLY A 45 3.31 -16.22 -3.74
N ARG A 46 3.88 -15.71 -2.64
CA ARG A 46 3.11 -15.22 -1.49
C ARG A 46 2.96 -13.70 -1.53
N CYS A 47 1.77 -13.18 -1.26
CA CYS A 47 1.52 -11.74 -1.16
C CYS A 47 1.61 -11.29 0.31
N SER A 48 2.77 -10.80 0.73
CA SER A 48 2.96 -10.15 2.03
C SER A 48 2.43 -8.71 2.02
N LEU A 49 2.33 -8.07 3.18
CA LEU A 49 2.04 -6.63 3.28
C LEU A 49 3.12 -5.80 2.57
N ARG A 50 4.40 -6.16 2.72
CA ARG A 50 5.51 -5.47 2.07
C ARG A 50 5.46 -5.63 0.56
N ALA A 51 5.23 -6.84 0.06
CA ALA A 51 5.10 -7.10 -1.37
C ALA A 51 3.92 -6.31 -1.96
N ALA A 52 2.78 -6.30 -1.28
CA ALA A 52 1.61 -5.54 -1.73
C ALA A 52 1.91 -4.03 -1.82
N ILE A 53 2.57 -3.45 -0.82
CA ILE A 53 2.95 -2.03 -0.84
C ILE A 53 4.00 -1.74 -1.93
N GLN A 54 4.97 -2.63 -2.13
CA GLN A 54 5.96 -2.48 -3.19
C GLN A 54 5.34 -2.53 -4.57
N GLU A 55 4.34 -3.40 -4.77
CA GLU A 55 3.57 -3.47 -6.01
C GLU A 55 2.78 -2.18 -6.24
N THR A 56 2.05 -1.68 -5.23
CA THR A 56 1.32 -0.40 -5.37
C THR A 56 2.24 0.78 -5.62
N ASN A 57 3.42 0.82 -5.01
CA ASN A 57 4.39 1.89 -5.25
C ASN A 57 4.96 1.91 -6.68
N ALA A 58 4.94 0.77 -7.38
CA ALA A 58 5.48 0.61 -8.73
C ALA A 58 4.41 0.78 -9.82
N LEU A 59 3.13 0.68 -9.46
CA LEU A 59 2.00 0.93 -10.34
C LEU A 59 1.65 2.42 -10.40
N VAL A 60 0.80 2.78 -11.35
CA VAL A 60 0.31 4.14 -11.52
C VAL A 60 -1.10 4.26 -10.97
N GLY A 61 -1.34 5.25 -10.12
CA GLY A 61 -2.67 5.59 -9.63
C GLY A 61 -2.90 5.17 -8.18
N ALA A 62 -4.07 5.53 -7.65
CA ALA A 62 -4.40 5.24 -6.27
C ALA A 62 -4.88 3.79 -6.11
N ASP A 63 -4.06 2.96 -5.49
CA ASP A 63 -4.31 1.53 -5.33
C ASP A 63 -4.91 1.18 -3.96
N THR A 64 -5.37 -0.07 -3.80
CA THR A 64 -5.90 -0.59 -2.54
C THR A 64 -5.16 -1.85 -2.09
N VAL A 65 -4.71 -1.86 -0.84
CA VAL A 65 -4.23 -3.06 -0.15
C VAL A 65 -5.25 -3.46 0.92
N ILE A 66 -5.70 -4.72 0.87
CA ILE A 66 -6.67 -5.31 1.80
C ILE A 66 -5.95 -6.31 2.70
N LEU A 67 -6.10 -6.15 4.02
CA LEU A 67 -5.58 -7.06 5.02
C LEU A 67 -6.70 -7.95 5.58
N PRO A 68 -6.59 -9.29 5.49
CA PRO A 68 -7.52 -10.20 6.13
C PRO A 68 -7.65 -9.93 7.63
N ARG A 69 -8.85 -10.11 8.17
CA ARG A 69 -9.10 -10.04 9.61
C ARG A 69 -8.28 -11.10 10.35
N PHE A 70 -8.05 -10.90 11.66
CA PHE A 70 -7.34 -11.86 12.51
C PHE A 70 -5.91 -12.19 12.04
N SER A 71 -5.25 -11.25 11.37
CA SER A 71 -3.89 -11.42 10.84
C SER A 71 -2.89 -10.56 11.62
N THR A 72 -1.63 -11.00 11.64
CA THR A 72 -0.52 -10.24 12.22
C THR A 72 0.61 -10.17 11.20
N TYR A 73 1.10 -8.96 10.94
CA TYR A 73 2.24 -8.67 10.08
C TYR A 73 3.35 -8.10 10.93
N ASN A 74 4.45 -8.81 11.04
CA ASN A 74 5.63 -8.34 11.75
C ASN A 74 6.55 -7.64 10.75
N ILE A 75 6.99 -6.42 11.05
CA ILE A 75 7.97 -5.69 10.24
C ILE A 75 9.36 -6.04 10.79
N LEU A 76 10.17 -6.69 9.97
CA LEU A 76 11.38 -7.38 10.41
C LEU A 76 12.65 -6.78 9.79
N PHE A 77 13.75 -6.90 10.53
CA PHE A 77 15.09 -6.76 9.98
C PHE A 77 15.38 -7.94 9.02
N PRO A 78 16.09 -7.75 7.89
CA PRO A 78 16.78 -6.53 7.46
C PRO A 78 15.95 -5.56 6.61
N TYR A 79 14.66 -5.83 6.41
CA TYR A 79 13.87 -5.05 5.44
C TYR A 79 13.47 -3.66 5.93
N GLY A 80 13.37 -3.45 7.24
CA GLY A 80 13.07 -2.14 7.83
C GLY A 80 11.63 -1.70 7.64
N GLU A 81 11.36 -0.40 7.76
CA GLU A 81 10.03 0.21 7.62
C GLU A 81 9.31 -0.10 6.28
N LEU A 82 8.00 0.10 6.24
CA LEU A 82 7.20 0.03 5.01
C LEU A 82 7.17 1.41 4.34
N SER A 83 7.93 1.58 3.26
CA SER A 83 7.90 2.81 2.46
C SER A 83 6.65 2.86 1.59
N ILE A 84 5.90 3.95 1.70
CA ILE A 84 4.76 4.28 0.84
C ILE A 84 5.15 5.52 0.02
N THR A 85 5.25 5.36 -1.29
CA THR A 85 5.72 6.40 -2.22
C THR A 85 4.66 6.82 -3.23
N ASP A 86 3.54 6.10 -3.32
CA ASP A 86 2.36 6.50 -4.10
C ASP A 86 1.09 6.48 -3.23
N SER A 87 0.03 7.09 -3.74
CA SER A 87 -1.28 7.14 -3.10
C SER A 87 -1.86 5.73 -2.97
N LEU A 88 -2.32 5.37 -1.77
CA LEU A 88 -2.93 4.06 -1.54
C LEU A 88 -3.99 4.09 -0.44
N THR A 89 -4.91 3.14 -0.51
CA THR A 89 -5.82 2.79 0.58
C THR A 89 -5.39 1.47 1.21
N LEU A 90 -4.93 1.49 2.45
CA LEU A 90 -4.64 0.30 3.25
C LEU A 90 -5.78 0.06 4.24
N ARG A 91 -6.46 -1.09 4.10
CA ARG A 91 -7.68 -1.33 4.88
C ARG A 91 -7.89 -2.77 5.29
N ILE A 92 -8.71 -2.94 6.32
CA ILE A 92 -9.26 -4.25 6.72
C ILE A 92 -10.18 -4.85 5.64
N ALA A 93 -10.20 -6.18 5.56
CA ALA A 93 -11.24 -6.94 4.85
C ALA A 93 -12.59 -6.81 5.56
N ASP A 94 -13.67 -6.77 4.78
CA ASP A 94 -15.05 -6.68 5.28
C ASP A 94 -15.26 -5.57 6.34
N PRO A 95 -15.01 -4.29 5.98
CA PRO A 95 -15.06 -3.17 6.93
C PRO A 95 -16.45 -2.92 7.54
N GLY A 96 -17.50 -3.54 6.99
CA GLY A 96 -18.86 -3.51 7.56
C GLY A 96 -19.10 -4.52 8.69
N LEU A 97 -18.18 -5.46 8.92
CA LEU A 97 -18.31 -6.42 10.03
C LEU A 97 -17.94 -5.77 11.37
N PRO A 98 -18.71 -6.02 12.45
CA PRO A 98 -18.40 -5.50 13.76
C PRO A 98 -16.97 -5.80 14.21
N ILE A 99 -16.33 -4.83 14.86
CA ILE A 99 -15.07 -5.01 15.59
C ILE A 99 -15.44 -5.09 17.07
N THR A 100 -15.29 -6.28 17.63
CA THR A 100 -15.58 -6.58 19.05
C THR A 100 -14.32 -6.56 19.92
N SER A 101 -13.15 -6.77 19.30
CA SER A 101 -11.85 -6.67 19.96
C SER A 101 -10.75 -6.27 18.97
N ILE A 102 -9.58 -5.87 19.50
CA ILE A 102 -8.38 -5.62 18.68
C ILE A 102 -7.92 -6.86 17.90
N ALA A 103 -8.26 -8.07 18.36
CA ALA A 103 -7.88 -9.31 17.68
C ALA A 103 -8.67 -9.52 16.38
N ASP A 104 -9.80 -8.84 16.21
CA ASP A 104 -10.60 -8.89 14.98
C ASP A 104 -9.94 -8.09 13.85
N MET A 105 -9.02 -7.19 14.21
CA MET A 105 -8.33 -6.29 13.29
C MET A 105 -6.98 -6.89 12.86
N PRO A 106 -6.54 -6.64 11.62
CA PRO A 106 -5.17 -6.87 11.23
C PRO A 106 -4.23 -6.07 12.13
N VAL A 107 -3.21 -6.74 12.67
CA VAL A 107 -2.16 -6.14 13.48
C VAL A 107 -0.92 -5.94 12.62
N ILE A 108 -0.38 -4.72 12.60
CA ILE A 108 0.92 -4.40 12.01
C ILE A 108 1.86 -4.06 13.15
N ASP A 109 2.77 -4.98 13.45
CA ASP A 109 3.72 -4.91 14.58
C ASP A 109 5.12 -4.55 14.05
N GLY A 110 5.58 -3.35 14.36
CA GLY A 110 6.91 -2.84 13.99
C GLY A 110 8.09 -3.54 14.68
N LYS A 111 7.81 -4.44 15.64
CA LYS A 111 8.80 -5.18 16.44
C LYS A 111 9.87 -4.30 17.13
N ASN A 112 9.63 -3.00 17.24
CA ASN A 112 10.59 -1.98 17.70
C ASN A 112 11.86 -1.87 16.84
N VAL A 113 11.82 -2.35 15.59
CA VAL A 113 12.97 -2.36 14.67
C VAL A 113 13.21 -0.95 14.08
N ASP A 114 12.17 -0.35 13.49
CA ASP A 114 12.16 1.00 12.93
C ASP A 114 10.71 1.52 12.96
N ARG A 115 10.40 2.65 12.32
CA ARG A 115 9.04 3.10 12.04
C ARG A 115 8.28 1.98 11.32
N VAL A 116 6.96 1.90 11.55
CA VAL A 116 6.13 0.95 10.81
C VAL A 116 5.97 1.41 9.36
N PHE A 117 5.66 2.70 9.16
CA PHE A 117 5.46 3.31 7.86
C PHE A 117 6.36 4.53 7.67
N HIS A 118 6.83 4.69 6.44
CA HIS A 118 7.46 5.91 5.96
C HIS A 118 6.73 6.39 4.72
N ILE A 119 5.92 7.43 4.88
CA ILE A 119 5.12 8.01 3.78
C ILE A 119 5.92 9.17 3.19
N THR A 120 6.25 9.07 1.91
CA THR A 120 7.00 10.10 1.17
C THR A 120 6.31 10.46 -0.14
N GLY A 121 6.69 11.60 -0.70
CA GLY A 121 6.01 12.15 -1.87
C GLY A 121 4.69 12.83 -1.50
N ALA A 122 4.01 13.41 -2.50
CA ALA A 122 2.67 13.98 -2.35
C ALA A 122 1.61 12.86 -2.43
N ALA A 123 1.77 11.80 -1.64
CA ALA A 123 0.90 10.63 -1.65
C ALA A 123 -0.35 10.89 -0.77
N ASP A 124 -1.54 10.64 -1.33
CA ASP A 124 -2.78 10.58 -0.57
C ASP A 124 -2.96 9.17 -0.01
N VAL A 125 -2.66 9.00 1.28
CA VAL A 125 -2.70 7.69 1.96
C VAL A 125 -3.88 7.61 2.91
N THR A 126 -4.75 6.62 2.70
CA THR A 126 -5.86 6.32 3.61
C THR A 126 -5.58 5.00 4.33
N ILE A 127 -5.57 5.02 5.67
CA ILE A 127 -5.38 3.83 6.50
C ILE A 127 -6.58 3.68 7.44
N PHE A 128 -7.27 2.53 7.42
CA PHE A 128 -8.39 2.31 8.33
C PHE A 128 -8.65 0.84 8.69
N GLY A 129 -9.19 0.63 9.89
CA GLY A 129 -9.56 -0.70 10.38
C GLY A 129 -8.37 -1.57 10.81
N LEU A 130 -7.21 -0.98 11.10
CA LEU A 130 -5.98 -1.70 11.46
C LEU A 130 -5.52 -1.34 12.88
N PHE A 131 -4.80 -2.25 13.53
CA PHE A 131 -4.07 -1.97 14.76
C PHE A 131 -2.57 -1.90 14.46
N ILE A 132 -1.94 -0.75 14.69
CA ILE A 132 -0.52 -0.52 14.37
C ILE A 132 0.23 -0.32 15.70
N THR A 133 1.31 -1.06 15.92
CA THR A 133 2.01 -1.08 17.21
C THR A 133 3.53 -1.23 17.07
N ASN A 134 4.26 -0.94 18.16
CA ASN A 134 5.70 -1.16 18.33
C ASN A 134 6.57 -0.60 17.19
N GLY A 135 6.22 0.57 16.65
CA GLY A 135 7.13 1.32 15.78
C GLY A 135 8.20 2.04 16.60
N ASN A 136 9.40 2.20 16.04
CA ASN A 136 10.53 2.87 16.66
C ASN A 136 11.13 3.93 15.72
N ALA A 137 10.82 5.21 15.94
CA ALA A 137 11.26 6.30 15.08
C ALA A 137 12.62 6.90 15.47
N LEU A 138 13.37 6.28 16.38
CA LEU A 138 14.61 6.85 16.88
C LEU A 138 15.63 7.04 15.74
N PRO A 139 16.29 8.21 15.65
CA PRO A 139 17.38 8.40 14.70
C PRO A 139 18.49 7.39 15.01
N LEU A 140 19.01 6.70 14.00
CA LEU A 140 20.21 5.89 14.15
C LEU A 140 21.34 6.83 14.60
N ASN A 141 21.86 6.60 15.81
CA ASN A 141 23.02 7.32 16.35
C ASN A 141 24.29 6.97 15.58
#